data_AF-A0A2A5A1P4-F1
#
_entry.id   AF-A0A2A5A1P4-F1
#
_cell.length_a   1.000
_cell.length_b   1.000
_cell.length_c   1.000
_cell.angle_alpha   90.00
_cell.angle_beta   90.00
_cell.angle_gamma   90.00
#
_symmetry.space_group_name_H-M   'P 1'
#
loop_
_entity.id
_entity.type
_entity.pdbx_description
1 polymer ?
#
loop_
_entity_poly.entity_id
_entity_poly.type
_entity_poly.pdbx_seq_one_letter_code
_entity_poly.pdbx_strand_id
1 'polypeptide(L)' 'MRKLKRDIEERDRDVRSIVHQYLETVRPMNEQFVEKTKNYADIIIIEGGNNQASINLVQEKIHLLLTA' A
#
# COMPACT_ATOMS: atom_id res chain seq x y z
N MET A 1 -4.37 9.75 5.27
CA MET A 1 -5.26 10.54 4.37
C MET A 1 -4.96 10.41 2.86
N ARG A 2 -4.12 9.47 2.40
CA ARG A 2 -3.75 9.36 0.96
C ARG A 2 -4.90 8.95 0.03
N LYS A 3 -5.69 7.92 0.40
CA LYS A 3 -6.78 7.40 -0.45
C LYS A 3 -7.87 8.46 -0.68
N LEU A 4 -8.28 9.15 0.38
CA LEU A 4 -9.31 10.20 0.31
C LEU A 4 -8.88 11.31 -0.65
N LYS A 5 -7.67 11.84 -0.46
CA LYS A 5 -7.11 12.89 -1.31
C LYS A 5 -7.06 12.46 -2.78
N ARG A 6 -6.54 11.26 -3.06
CA ARG A 6 -6.47 10.70 -4.42
C ARG A 6 -7.84 10.51 -5.05
N ASP A 7 -8.80 9.96 -4.31
CA ASP A 7 -10.13 9.67 -4.87
C ASP A 7 -10.94 10.96 -5.14
N ILE A 8 -10.64 12.06 -4.44
CA ILE A 8 -11.20 13.39 -4.71
C ILE A 8 -10.47 14.06 -5.89
N GLU A 9 -9.15 14.20 -5.81
CA GLU A 9 -8.36 15.02 -6.75
C GLU A 9 -8.14 14.36 -8.11
N GLU A 10 -7.98 13.03 -8.17
CA GLU A 10 -7.63 12.31 -9.40
C GLU A 10 -8.79 11.54 -10.01
N ARG A 11 -9.86 11.30 -9.24
CA ARG A 11 -10.98 10.42 -9.64
C ARG A 11 -12.37 11.05 -9.47
N ASP A 12 -12.42 12.30 -9.01
CA ASP A 12 -13.62 13.13 -8.91
C ASP A 12 -14.79 12.45 -8.16
N ARG A 13 -14.48 11.77 -7.05
CA ARG A 13 -15.49 11.07 -6.22
C ARG A 13 -15.97 11.91 -5.05
N ASP A 14 -17.28 11.82 -4.77
CA ASP A 14 -17.90 12.44 -3.58
C ASP A 14 -17.40 11.79 -2.28
N VAL A 15 -17.15 12.64 -1.27
CA VAL A 15 -16.61 12.25 0.03
C VAL A 15 -17.48 11.20 0.73
N ARG A 16 -18.81 11.32 0.67
CA ARG A 16 -19.73 10.37 1.33
C ARG A 16 -19.67 9.00 0.68
N SER A 17 -19.58 8.97 -0.66
CA SER A 17 -19.38 7.72 -1.41
C SER A 17 -18.06 7.04 -1.03
N ILE A 18 -16.98 7.81 -0.89
CA ILE A 18 -15.66 7.29 -0.48
C ILE A 18 -15.70 6.69 0.92
N VAL A 19 -16.34 7.37 1.88
CA VAL A 19 -16.45 6.91 3.27
C VAL A 19 -17.31 5.65 3.35
N HIS A 20 -18.46 5.63 2.67
CA HIS A 20 -19.34 4.47 2.64
C HIS A 20 -18.63 3.25 2.05
N GLN A 21 -17.97 3.40 0.90
CA GLN A 21 -17.18 2.32 0.30
C GLN A 21 -16.04 1.86 1.22
N TYR A 22 -15.38 2.78 1.90
CA TYR A 22 -14.29 2.43 2.80
C TYR A 22 -14.75 1.55 3.96
N LEU A 23 -15.88 1.91 4.58
CA LEU A 23 -16.43 1.19 5.73
C LEU A 23 -17.06 -0.14 5.34
N GLU A 24 -17.82 -0.19 4.25
CA GLU A 24 -18.57 -1.39 3.84
C GLU A 24 -17.68 -2.44 3.19
N THR A 25 -16.72 -2.03 2.36
CA THR A 25 -15.95 -2.98 1.55
C THR A 25 -14.46 -2.96 1.85
N VAL A 26 -13.82 -1.79 1.85
CA VAL A 26 -12.35 -1.73 1.86
C VAL A 26 -11.78 -2.19 3.19
N ARG A 27 -12.33 -1.72 4.31
CA ARG A 27 -11.84 -2.04 5.65
C ARG A 27 -12.08 -3.51 6.03
N PRO A 28 -13.30 -4.08 5.90
CA PRO A 28 -13.52 -5.49 6.23
C PRO A 28 -12.66 -6.42 5.39
N MET A 29 -12.51 -6.14 4.09
CA MET A 29 -11.67 -6.96 3.21
C MET A 29 -10.19 -6.84 3.54
N ASN A 30 -9.73 -5.64 3.96
CA ASN A 30 -8.35 -5.46 4.41
C ASN A 30 -8.08 -6.27 5.70
N GLU A 31 -8.95 -6.18 6.70
CA GLU A 31 -8.81 -6.91 7.97
C GLU A 31 -8.94 -8.44 7.77
N GLN A 32 -9.85 -8.87 6.91
CA GLN A 32 -10.13 -10.30 6.71
C GLN A 32 -9.07 -11.00 5.84
N PHE A 33 -8.52 -10.32 4.84
CA PHE A 33 -7.67 -10.94 3.82
C PHE A 33 -6.28 -10.31 3.75
N VAL A 34 -6.15 -8.98 3.66
CA VAL A 34 -4.86 -8.34 3.39
C VAL A 34 -3.95 -8.37 4.62
N GLU A 35 -4.43 -7.97 5.80
CA GLU A 35 -3.60 -7.90 7.01
C GLU A 35 -3.05 -9.27 7.40
N LYS A 36 -3.81 -10.35 7.18
CA LYS A 36 -3.35 -11.72 7.44
C LYS A 36 -2.16 -12.12 6.57
N THR A 37 -2.06 -11.61 5.34
CA THR A 37 -0.97 -11.97 4.43
C THR A 37 0.38 -11.38 4.84
N LYS A 38 0.38 -10.36 5.70
CA LYS A 38 1.60 -9.72 6.22
C LYS A 38 2.54 -10.70 6.93
N ASN A 39 1.99 -11.74 7.54
CA ASN A 39 2.77 -12.77 8.24
C ASN A 39 3.63 -13.63 7.31
N TYR A 40 3.38 -13.61 6.01
CA TYR A 40 4.16 -14.35 5.02
C TYR A 40 5.27 -13.51 4.36
N ALA A 41 5.38 -12.23 4.69
CA ALA A 41 6.39 -11.37 4.10
C ALA A 41 7.77 -11.60 4.75
N ASP A 42 8.80 -11.80 3.92
CA ASP A 42 10.19 -11.87 4.40
C ASP A 42 10.66 -10.54 5.01
N ILE A 43 10.19 -9.42 4.44
CA ILE A 43 10.58 -8.07 4.84
C ILE A 43 9.34 -7.16 4.83
N ILE A 44 9.21 -6.33 5.88
CA ILE A 44 8.18 -5.29 5.99
C ILE A 44 8.83 -3.91 5.84
N ILE A 45 8.42 -3.14 4.82
CA ILE A 45 8.91 -1.78 4.58
C ILE A 45 7.91 -0.77 5.17
N ILE A 46 8.37 -0.01 6.17
CA ILE A 46 7.60 1.05 6.83
C ILE A 46 7.84 2.38 6.09
N GLU A 47 6.86 3.29 6.12
CA GLU A 47 6.85 4.59 5.44
C GLU A 47 6.78 4.53 3.90
N GLY A 48 6.72 3.32 3.33
CA GLY A 48 6.48 3.08 1.91
C GLY A 48 7.48 3.82 1.03
N GLY A 49 6.98 4.70 0.16
CA GLY A 49 7.79 5.44 -0.81
C GLY A 49 8.75 6.49 -0.23
N ASN A 50 8.65 6.81 1.06
CA ASN A 50 9.52 7.81 1.69
C ASN A 50 10.80 7.19 2.29
N ASN A 51 10.85 5.86 2.45
CA ASN A 51 12.00 5.18 3.00
C ASN A 51 13.00 4.85 1.90
N GLN A 52 13.81 5.84 1.52
CA GLN A 52 14.80 5.69 0.45
C GLN A 52 15.80 4.56 0.73
N ALA A 53 16.16 4.33 2.00
CA ALA A 53 17.05 3.24 2.38
C ALA A 53 16.45 1.86 2.05
N SER A 54 15.16 1.65 2.34
CA SER A 54 14.47 0.39 2.00
C SER A 54 14.29 0.21 0.49
N ILE A 55 14.03 1.30 -0.24
CA ILE A 55 13.94 1.27 -1.70
C ILE A 55 15.28 0.87 -2.31
N ASN A 56 16.37 1.47 -1.84
CA ASN A 56 17.72 1.15 -2.31
C ASN A 56 18.07 -0.31 -2.04
N LEU A 57 17.73 -0.84 -0.87
CA LEU A 57 17.96 -2.26 -0.53
C LEU A 57 17.26 -3.21 -1.52
N VAL A 58 16.02 -2.91 -1.91
CA VAL A 58 15.29 -3.70 -2.91
C VAL A 58 15.94 -3.56 -4.30
N GLN A 59 16.35 -2.35 -4.69
CA GLN A 59 17.03 -2.11 -5.97
C GLN A 59 18.36 -2.85 -6.06
N GLU A 60 19.18 -2.80 -5.03
CA GLU A 60 20.45 -3.54 -4.94
C GLU A 60 20.22 -5.04 -5.03
N LYS A 61 19.21 -5.57 -4.31
CA LYS A 61 18.88 -7.00 -4.38
C LYS A 61 18.49 -7.42 -5.80
N ILE A 62 17.70 -6.62 -6.51
CA ILE A 62 17.34 -6.88 -7.90
C ILE A 62 18.59 -6.83 -8.78
N HIS A 63 19.46 -5.83 -8.62
CA HIS A 63 20.67 -5.70 -9.41
C HIS A 63 21.63 -6.89 -9.21
N LEU A 64 21.78 -7.36 -7.97
CA LEU A 64 22.56 -8.56 -7.65
C LEU A 64 22.00 -9.81 -8.34
N LEU A 65 20.68 -9.94 -8.45
CA LEU A 65 20.04 -11.07 -9.14
C LEU A 65 20.16 -11.02 -10.66
N LEU A 66 20.32 -9.82 -11.24
CA LEU A 66 20.45 -9.65 -12.69
C LEU A 66 21.90 -9.75 -13.19
N THR A 67 22.88 -9.48 -12.30
CA THR A 67 24.31 -9.51 -12.62
C THR A 67 24.97 -10.86 -12.28
N ALA A 68 24.29 -11.70 -11.49
CA ALA A 68 24.70 -13.09 -11.22
C ALA A 68 24.33 -14.02 -12.38
#